data_AF-A0A3N5X6Q6-F1
#
_entry.id   AF-A0A3N5X6Q6-F1
#
_cell.length_a   1.000
_cell.length_b   1.000
_cell.length_c   1.000
_cell.angle_alpha   90.00
_cell.angle_beta   90.00
_cell.angle_gamma   90.00
#
_symmetry.space_group_name_H-M   'P 1'
#
loop_
_entity.id
_entity.type
_entity.pdbx_description
1 polymer ?
#
loop_
_entity_poly.entity_id
_entity_poly.type
_entity_poly.pdbx_seq_one_letter_code
_entity_poly.pdbx_strand_id
1 'polypeptide(L)' 'MSATPTTITPKALAEELGIDPKRLRGWLRSSDFARPIEAKNTTWTLDADAADAARARFAPKAEEVTPEA' A
#
# COMPACT_ATOMS: atom_id res chain seq x y z
N MET A 1 -0.69 -4.84 25.95
CA MET A 1 -0.22 -5.15 24.60
C MET A 1 -0.04 -3.82 23.88
N SER A 2 1.20 -3.39 23.68
CA SER A 2 1.49 -2.08 23.08
C SER A 2 1.32 -2.19 21.57
N ALA A 3 0.20 -1.70 21.07
CA ALA A 3 0.00 -1.47 19.64
C ALA A 3 0.88 -0.29 19.24
N THR A 4 2.06 -0.57 18.69
CA THR A 4 2.87 0.44 17.99
C THR A 4 1.96 1.08 16.93
N PRO A 5 1.82 2.42 16.87
CA PRO A 5 1.15 3.05 15.75
C PRO A 5 1.98 2.71 14.52
N THR A 6 1.56 1.66 13.82
CA THR A 6 2.36 1.08 12.74
C THR A 6 2.17 1.99 11.56
N THR A 7 3.00 3.03 11.49
CA THR A 7 3.13 3.87 10.30
C THR A 7 3.68 2.99 9.18
N ILE A 8 2.78 2.27 8.51
CA ILE A 8 3.14 1.37 7.43
C ILE A 8 3.46 2.24 6.23
N THR A 9 4.68 2.12 5.71
CA THR A 9 5.00 2.77 4.43
C THR A 9 4.39 1.97 3.29
N PRO A 10 4.01 2.60 2.16
CA PRO A 10 3.56 1.86 0.98
C PRO A 10 4.58 0.82 0.52
N LYS A 11 5.88 1.04 0.78
CA LYS A 11 6.90 0.05 0.44
C LYS A 11 6.76 -1.22 1.29
N ALA A 12 6.67 -1.07 2.61
CA ALA A 12 6.48 -2.19 3.53
C ALA A 12 5.18 -2.94 3.26
N LEU A 13 4.07 -2.23 3.01
CA LEU A 13 2.80 -2.86 2.67
C LEU A 13 2.86 -3.64 1.36
N ALA A 14 3.56 -3.11 0.35
CA ALA A 14 3.73 -3.79 -0.92
C ALA A 14 4.58 -5.06 -0.77
N GLU A 15 5.62 -5.03 0.06
CA GLU A 15 6.43 -6.21 0.39
C GLU A 15 5.60 -7.27 1.13
N GLU A 16 4.77 -6.88 2.11
CA GLU A 16 3.82 -7.79 2.79
C GLU A 16 2.84 -8.45 1.82
N LEU A 17 2.35 -7.70 0.85
CA LEU A 17 1.38 -8.16 -0.15
C LEU A 17 2.03 -8.87 -1.35
N GLY A 18 3.35 -8.85 -1.47
CA GLY A 18 4.08 -9.41 -2.62
C GLY A 18 3.79 -8.67 -3.94
N ILE A 19 3.43 -7.38 -3.90
CA ILE A 19 3.08 -6.57 -5.08
C ILE A 19 4.15 -5.51 -5.38
N ASP A 20 4.11 -4.95 -6.59
CA ASP A 20 4.99 -3.83 -6.95
C ASP A 20 4.61 -2.56 -6.17
N PRO A 21 5.54 -1.93 -5.41
CA PRO A 21 5.28 -0.71 -4.65
C PRO A 21 4.90 0.51 -5.52
N LYS A 22 5.27 0.54 -6.81
CA LYS A 22 4.81 1.55 -7.77
C LYS A 22 3.33 1.37 -8.10
N ARG A 23 2.86 0.13 -8.26
CA ARG A 23 1.43 -0.17 -8.47
C ARG A 23 0.61 0.28 -7.28
N LEU A 24 1.06 -0.07 -6.07
CA LEU A 24 0.41 0.35 -4.84
C LEU A 24 0.38 1.88 -4.70
N ARG A 25 1.53 2.56 -4.90
CA ARG A 25 1.59 4.03 -4.86
C ARG A 25 0.73 4.69 -5.93
N GLY A 26 0.67 4.12 -7.15
CA GLY A 26 -0.19 4.60 -8.22
C GLY A 26 -1.66 4.57 -7.81
N TRP A 27 -2.11 3.43 -7.30
CA TRP A 27 -3.48 3.27 -6.80
C TRP A 27 -3.77 4.21 -5.62
N LEU A 28 -2.84 4.36 -4.67
CA LEU A 28 -2.98 5.27 -3.54
C LEU A 28 -3.10 6.74 -3.99
N ARG A 29 -2.38 7.17 -5.03
CA ARG A 29 -2.53 8.53 -5.60
C ARG A 29 -3.84 8.71 -6.34
N SER A 30 -4.34 7.67 -6.99
CA SER A 30 -5.62 7.68 -7.71
C SER A 30 -6.82 7.54 -6.77
N SER A 31 -6.59 7.08 -5.54
CA SER A 31 -7.59 6.98 -4.48
C SER A 31 -7.57 8.23 -3.60
N ASP A 32 -8.55 8.36 -2.71
CA ASP A 32 -8.62 9.44 -1.71
C ASP A 32 -7.49 9.40 -0.66
N PHE A 33 -6.60 8.40 -0.73
CA PHE A 33 -5.38 8.28 0.08
C PHE A 33 -4.19 9.04 -0.53
N ALA A 34 -4.48 9.96 -1.46
CA ALA A 34 -3.48 10.81 -2.07
C ALA A 34 -2.80 11.67 -1.01
N ARG A 35 -1.48 11.71 -1.05
CA ARG A 35 -0.72 12.52 -0.13
C ARG A 35 -0.98 14.01 -0.39
N PRO A 36 -1.25 14.83 0.65
CA PRO A 36 -1.33 16.28 0.49
C PRO A 36 0.00 16.85 -0.05
N ILE A 37 -0.10 17.83 -0.94
CA ILE A 37 1.04 18.50 -1.58
C ILE A 37 2.00 19.11 -0.54
N GLU A 38 1.48 19.54 0.60
CA GLU A 38 2.27 20.13 1.69
C GLU A 38 3.22 19.13 2.36
N ALA A 39 2.93 17.84 2.26
CA ALA A 39 3.81 16.78 2.76
C ALA A 39 4.88 16.39 1.73
N LYS A 40 5.17 17.22 0.71
CA LYS A 40 6.29 17.00 -0.21
C LYS A 40 7.60 16.85 0.60
N ASN A 41 8.38 15.81 0.31
CA ASN A 41 9.63 15.41 0.99
C ASN A 41 9.54 14.72 2.37
N THR A 42 8.36 14.44 2.92
CA THR A 42 8.27 13.61 4.14
C THR A 42 8.14 12.12 3.79
N THR A 43 8.27 11.20 4.74
CA THR A 43 8.01 9.77 4.51
C THR A 43 6.52 9.53 4.26
N TRP A 44 6.15 8.91 3.13
CA TRP A 44 4.76 8.56 2.86
C TRP A 44 4.36 7.41 3.79
N THR A 45 3.54 7.73 4.79
CA THR A 45 2.97 6.78 5.74
C THR A 45 1.50 6.56 5.42
N LEU A 46 1.04 5.33 5.54
CA LEU A 46 -0.36 4.95 5.41
C LEU A 46 -0.95 4.80 6.80
N ASP A 47 -2.16 5.32 6.96
CA ASP A 47 -3.00 5.02 8.10
C ASP A 47 -3.58 3.61 7.98
N ALA A 48 -4.11 3.09 9.09
CA ALA A 48 -4.70 1.75 9.14
C ALA A 48 -5.79 1.56 8.07
N ASP A 49 -6.65 2.55 7.86
CA ASP A 49 -7.72 2.49 6.85
C ASP A 49 -7.18 2.35 5.42
N ALA A 50 -6.12 3.09 5.10
CA ALA A 50 -5.47 3.02 3.80
C ALA A 50 -4.75 1.67 3.61
N ALA A 51 -4.14 1.15 4.67
CA ALA A 51 -3.48 -0.14 4.67
C ALA A 51 -4.50 -1.28 4.49
N ASP A 52 -5.64 -1.23 5.17
CA ASP A 52 -6.69 -2.23 5.05
C ASP A 52 -7.43 -2.15 3.72
N ALA A 53 -7.66 -0.94 3.18
CA ALA A 53 -8.19 -0.78 1.82
C ALA A 53 -7.23 -1.30 0.75
N ALA A 54 -5.94 -1.04 0.89
CA ALA A 54 -4.91 -1.60 0.02
C ALA A 54 -4.84 -3.13 0.15
N ARG A 55 -4.90 -3.68 1.37
CA ARG A 55 -4.99 -5.12 1.58
C ARG A 55 -6.25 -5.69 0.95
N ALA A 56 -7.41 -5.08 1.07
CA ALA A 56 -8.63 -5.57 0.42
C ALA A 56 -8.53 -5.53 -1.12
N ARG A 57 -7.89 -4.49 -1.67
CA ARG A 57 -7.76 -4.30 -3.12
C ARG A 57 -6.73 -5.24 -3.76
N PHE A 58 -5.61 -5.43 -3.08
CA PHE A 58 -4.44 -6.17 -3.54
C PHE A 58 -4.23 -7.49 -2.80
N ALA A 59 -5.16 -7.88 -1.92
CA ALA A 59 -5.19 -9.19 -1.31
C ALA A 59 -5.01 -10.21 -2.43
N PRO A 60 -4.13 -11.20 -2.25
CA PRO A 60 -3.96 -12.24 -3.24
C PRO A 60 -5.31 -12.92 -3.42
N LYS A 61 -6.01 -12.61 -4.52
CA LYS A 61 -6.89 -13.61 -5.11
C LYS A 61 -5.93 -14.75 -5.45
N ALA A 62 -6.23 -15.94 -4.97
CA ALA A 62 -5.37 -17.12 -5.08
C ALA A 62 -5.09 -17.58 -6.54
N GLU A 63 -5.31 -16.75 -7.55
CA GLU A 63 -5.08 -17.06 -8.95
C GLU A 63 -4.57 -15.82 -9.69
N GLU A 64 -3.27 -15.79 -9.94
CA GLU A 64 -2.73 -15.64 -11.31
C GLU A 64 -1.23 -15.97 -11.25
N VAL A 65 -0.96 -17.28 -11.36
CA VAL A 65 0.28 -17.75 -11.97
C VAL A 65 0.24 -17.21 -13.39
N THR A 66 1.02 -16.17 -13.70
CA THR A 66 1.25 -15.78 -15.10
C THR A 66 2.28 -16.78 -15.66
N PRO A 67 1.90 -17.71 -16.56
CA PRO A 67 2.90 -18.42 -17.35
C PRO A 67 3.34 -17.46 -18.45
N GLU A 68 4.59 -17.02 -18.42
CA GLU A 68 5.17 -16.37 -19.61
C GLU A 68 5.62 -17.48 -20.57
N ALA A 69 5.13 -17.37 -21.81
CA ALA A 69 5.11 -18.37 -22.87
C ALA A 69 6.47 -18.58 -23.56
#